data_AF-A0A369XXT0-F1
#
_entry.id   AF-A0A369XXT0-F1
#
_cell.length_a   1.000
_cell.length_b   1.000
_cell.length_c   1.000
_cell.angle_alpha   90.00
_cell.angle_beta   90.00
_cell.angle_gamma   90.00
#
_symmetry.space_group_name_H-M   'P 1'
#
loop_
_entity.id
_entity.type
_entity.pdbx_description
1 polymer ?
#
loop_
_entity_poly.entity_id
_entity_poly.type
_entity_poly.pdbx_seq_one_letter_code
_entity_poly.pdbx_strand_id
1 'polypeptide(L)'
;MRKKSLREKLFNSLEKRLEKLITIFNLFIFFPRKFNDFQRYDNLKLYIDSEELFLNNIDVLNGRYLRYDVILNYMGIKGIEEKNDEYLKIIENFINKKELEKKIKEKNEKQPILISNGEKILKDEVFKLSMALYKGKKRVDVKYDFRKKHEADYDFNWLKNNFNQNNIEIILEEYNNLRKKFYPQTNMLIWAPAHKYLKNIKKEISTKSYITKEVVLEFDTQNELKQFLEEVYCSGNNIFGRVQQKWDRIKDEELKIIVLWAETNLSKREKGFLIEMVELKKRIRSKISKRMKNYVFDSVIHMGGNRTEINELDEILDRYI
;
A
#
# COMPACT_ATOMS: atom_id res chain seq x y z
N MET A 1 34.79 54.88 -9.06
CA MET A 1 33.70 54.02 -8.51
C MET A 1 33.02 53.27 -9.66
N ARG A 2 33.16 51.93 -9.75
CA ARG A 2 32.54 51.12 -10.81
C ARG A 2 31.07 50.83 -10.45
N LYS A 3 30.13 51.28 -11.28
CA LYS A 3 28.69 50.94 -11.15
C LYS A 3 28.52 49.45 -11.45
N LYS A 4 28.22 48.63 -10.44
CA LYS A 4 27.79 47.23 -10.64
C LYS A 4 26.61 47.19 -11.61
N SER A 5 26.67 46.28 -12.58
CA SER A 5 25.66 46.22 -13.65
C SER A 5 24.29 45.89 -13.04
N LEU A 6 23.22 46.39 -13.66
CA LEU A 6 21.84 46.13 -13.23
C LEU A 6 21.57 44.61 -13.07
N ARG A 7 22.24 43.81 -13.91
CA ARG A 7 22.17 42.34 -13.92
C ARG A 7 22.73 41.72 -12.64
N GLU A 8 23.85 42.23 -12.11
CA GLU A 8 24.43 41.75 -10.84
C GLU A 8 23.53 42.10 -9.65
N LYS A 9 22.88 43.27 -9.68
CA LYS A 9 21.95 43.66 -8.61
C LYS A 9 20.70 42.76 -8.59
N LEU A 10 20.17 42.42 -9.77
CA LEU A 10 19.04 41.51 -9.92
C LEU A 10 19.39 40.08 -9.49
N PHE A 11 20.56 39.58 -9.89
CA PHE A 11 21.03 38.25 -9.52
C PHE A 11 21.19 38.11 -8.00
N ASN A 12 21.87 39.07 -7.36
CA ASN A 12 22.05 39.07 -5.90
C ASN A 12 20.72 39.22 -5.13
N SER A 13 19.72 39.89 -5.71
CA SER A 13 18.39 39.99 -5.11
C SER A 13 17.60 38.67 -5.21
N LEU A 14 17.78 37.91 -6.28
CA LEU A 14 17.15 36.61 -6.48
C LEU A 14 17.78 35.55 -5.59
N GLU A 15 19.11 35.55 -5.49
CA GLU A 15 19.87 34.65 -4.63
C GLU A 15 19.47 34.81 -3.15
N LYS A 16 19.40 36.05 -2.65
CA LYS A 16 18.90 36.33 -1.28
C LYS A 16 17.45 35.88 -1.05
N ARG A 17 16.59 35.95 -2.07
CA ARG A 17 15.19 35.48 -1.96
C ARG A 17 15.13 33.95 -1.95
N LEU A 18 15.96 33.29 -2.75
CA LEU A 18 16.11 31.84 -2.78
C LEU A 18 16.69 31.29 -1.47
N GLU A 19 17.72 31.92 -0.92
CA GLU A 19 18.27 31.56 0.39
C GLU A 19 17.23 31.71 1.51
N LYS A 20 16.42 32.78 1.48
CA LYS A 20 15.34 32.98 2.45
C LYS A 20 14.25 31.90 2.29
N LEU A 21 13.90 31.54 1.06
CA LEU A 21 12.95 30.46 0.78
C LEU A 21 13.49 29.10 1.21
N ILE A 22 14.76 28.78 0.92
CA ILE A 22 15.43 27.55 1.37
C ILE A 22 15.51 27.51 2.89
N THR A 23 15.76 28.64 3.56
CA THR A 23 15.77 28.72 5.02
C THR A 23 14.37 28.48 5.61
N ILE A 24 13.32 29.05 5.02
CA ILE A 24 11.92 28.78 5.42
C ILE A 24 11.55 27.32 5.14
N PHE A 25 11.97 26.77 4.00
CA PHE A 25 11.68 25.39 3.62
C PHE A 25 12.44 24.40 4.52
N ASN A 26 13.68 24.71 4.89
CA ASN A 26 14.46 23.96 5.86
C ASN A 26 13.92 24.12 7.28
N LEU A 27 13.34 25.27 7.65
CA LEU A 27 12.54 25.39 8.88
C LEU A 27 11.37 24.40 8.85
N PHE A 28 10.64 24.27 7.74
CA PHE A 28 9.52 23.33 7.65
C PHE A 28 9.92 21.83 7.59
N ILE A 29 11.08 21.50 7.01
CA ILE A 29 11.52 20.11 6.80
C ILE A 29 12.48 19.61 7.90
N PHE A 30 13.29 20.50 8.48
CA PHE A 30 14.35 20.17 9.42
C PHE A 30 14.12 20.68 10.85
N PHE A 31 12.91 21.10 11.23
CA PHE A 31 12.59 21.20 12.67
C PHE A 31 12.82 19.81 13.29
N PRO A 32 13.88 19.60 14.09
CA PRO A 32 13.93 18.42 14.93
C PRO A 32 12.74 18.62 15.86
N ARG A 33 11.82 17.65 15.86
CA ARG A 33 10.69 17.59 16.80
C ARG A 33 11.23 17.80 18.23
N LYS A 34 11.33 19.05 18.68
CA LYS A 34 11.48 19.39 20.09
C LYS A 34 10.13 19.05 20.68
N PHE A 35 10.10 17.94 21.41
CA PHE A 35 8.94 17.22 21.93
C PHE A 35 7.95 18.05 22.77
N ASN A 36 8.22 19.32 23.07
CA ASN A 36 7.39 20.14 23.96
C ASN A 36 6.31 20.99 23.28
N ASP A 37 6.34 21.18 21.95
CA ASP A 37 5.26 21.90 21.25
C ASP A 37 4.06 21.00 20.87
N PHE A 38 4.09 19.70 21.23
CA PHE A 38 3.03 18.74 20.92
C PHE A 38 1.73 18.99 21.71
N GLN A 39 1.76 19.71 22.83
CA GLN A 39 0.54 20.02 23.60
C GLN A 39 -0.46 20.91 22.85
N ARG A 40 -0.05 21.58 21.76
CA ARG A 40 -0.97 22.37 20.91
C ARG A 40 -1.83 21.52 19.97
N TYR A 41 -1.55 20.22 19.84
CA TYR A 41 -2.24 19.32 18.90
C TYR A 41 -3.29 18.42 19.53
N ASP A 42 -3.47 18.47 20.86
CA ASP A 42 -4.45 17.64 21.60
C ASP A 42 -5.92 17.89 21.18
N ASN A 43 -6.17 18.95 20.41
CA ASN A 43 -7.48 19.34 19.88
C ASN A 43 -7.63 19.23 18.35
N LEU A 44 -6.60 18.83 17.60
CA LEU A 44 -6.79 18.59 16.17
C LEU A 44 -7.50 17.26 15.97
N LYS A 45 -8.79 17.33 15.60
CA LYS A 45 -9.46 16.23 14.93
C LYS A 45 -8.75 16.02 13.60
N LEU A 46 -8.05 14.89 13.50
CA LEU A 46 -7.43 14.44 12.27
C LEU A 46 -8.30 13.35 11.68
N TYR A 47 -8.32 13.26 10.36
CA TYR A 47 -8.94 12.15 9.66
C TYR A 47 -7.83 11.28 9.10
N ILE A 48 -7.93 9.98 9.31
CA ILE A 48 -7.06 8.98 8.67
C ILE A 48 -7.95 8.05 7.84
N ASP A 49 -7.41 7.56 6.74
CA ASP A 49 -8.08 6.51 5.97
C ASP A 49 -8.21 5.25 6.84
N SER A 50 -9.40 4.66 6.95
CA SER A 50 -9.59 3.49 7.82
C SER A 50 -8.69 2.33 7.41
N GLU A 51 -8.44 2.18 6.11
CA GLU A 51 -7.61 1.14 5.52
C GLU A 51 -6.14 1.40 5.86
N GLU A 52 -5.69 2.65 5.73
CA GLU A 52 -4.34 3.06 6.15
C GLU A 52 -4.12 2.77 7.64
N LEU A 53 -5.10 3.13 8.47
CA LEU A 53 -5.04 2.89 9.90
C LEU A 53 -5.03 1.39 10.23
N PHE A 54 -5.86 0.59 9.57
CA PHE A 54 -5.84 -0.88 9.66
C PHE A 54 -4.46 -1.43 9.33
N LEU A 55 -3.91 -1.09 8.17
CA LEU A 55 -2.61 -1.58 7.73
C LEU A 55 -1.47 -1.09 8.63
N ASN A 56 -1.56 0.11 9.21
CA ASN A 56 -0.57 0.61 10.18
C ASN A 56 -0.53 -0.23 11.45
N ASN A 57 -1.59 -0.99 11.74
CA ASN A 57 -1.72 -1.80 12.93
C ASN A 57 -1.45 -3.29 12.70
N ILE A 58 -1.05 -3.70 11.48
CA ILE A 58 -0.91 -5.13 11.12
C ILE A 58 0.43 -5.43 10.40
N ASP A 59 1.46 -4.62 10.62
CA ASP A 59 2.69 -4.73 9.83
C ASP A 59 3.44 -6.06 10.04
N VAL A 60 3.64 -6.79 8.92
CA VAL A 60 4.18 -8.15 8.83
C VAL A 60 5.70 -8.15 8.71
N LEU A 61 6.32 -7.10 8.17
CA LEU A 61 7.68 -7.21 7.61
C LEU A 61 8.83 -7.29 8.60
N ASN A 62 8.57 -7.13 9.90
CA ASN A 62 9.58 -7.37 10.94
C ASN A 62 9.03 -8.25 12.08
N GLY A 63 7.96 -9.01 11.81
CA GLY A 63 7.45 -10.02 12.74
C GLY A 63 7.01 -9.49 14.10
N ARG A 64 6.49 -8.25 14.19
CA ARG A 64 6.25 -7.63 15.51
C ARG A 64 4.87 -7.07 15.81
N TYR A 65 3.95 -6.88 14.86
CA TYR A 65 2.64 -6.33 15.23
C TYR A 65 1.52 -6.82 14.33
N LEU A 66 0.84 -7.88 14.76
CA LEU A 66 -0.43 -8.33 14.19
C LEU A 66 -1.51 -8.04 15.23
N ARG A 67 -2.50 -7.22 14.88
CA ARG A 67 -3.66 -6.90 15.73
C ARG A 67 -4.83 -7.79 15.35
N TYR A 68 -4.74 -9.07 15.72
CA TYR A 68 -5.80 -10.04 15.40
C TYR A 68 -7.12 -9.72 16.09
N ASP A 69 -7.10 -8.94 17.18
CA ASP A 69 -8.30 -8.37 17.80
C ASP A 69 -9.13 -7.50 16.85
N VAL A 70 -8.50 -6.79 15.90
CA VAL A 70 -9.23 -6.04 14.86
C VAL A 70 -10.00 -6.98 13.94
N ILE A 71 -9.38 -8.10 13.55
CA ILE A 71 -9.97 -9.13 12.69
C ILE A 71 -11.09 -9.85 13.41
N LEU A 72 -10.87 -10.25 14.66
CA LEU A 72 -11.87 -10.91 15.50
C LEU A 72 -13.09 -10.02 15.77
N ASN A 73 -12.89 -8.72 16.05
CA ASN A 73 -14.01 -7.78 16.16
C ASN A 73 -14.73 -7.63 14.81
N TYR A 74 -14.02 -7.56 13.69
CA TYR A 74 -14.62 -7.49 12.35
C TYR A 74 -15.48 -8.73 12.06
N MET A 75 -14.94 -9.93 12.29
CA MET A 75 -15.66 -11.20 12.17
C MET A 75 -16.88 -11.24 13.09
N GLY A 76 -16.77 -10.75 14.33
CA GLY A 76 -17.89 -10.68 15.26
C GLY A 76 -19.01 -9.76 14.78
N ILE A 77 -18.66 -8.57 14.27
CA ILE A 77 -19.63 -7.62 13.70
C ILE A 77 -20.34 -8.26 12.51
N LYS A 78 -19.57 -8.86 11.59
CA LYS A 78 -20.08 -9.58 10.42
C LYS A 78 -20.98 -10.76 10.84
N GLY A 79 -20.57 -11.53 11.85
CA GLY A 79 -21.36 -12.62 12.44
C GLY A 79 -22.73 -12.17 12.95
N ILE A 80 -22.80 -11.02 13.60
CA ILE A 80 -24.07 -10.46 14.11
C ILE A 80 -24.93 -9.90 12.97
N GLU A 81 -24.37 -9.00 12.16
CA GLU A 81 -25.13 -8.26 11.14
C GLU A 81 -25.54 -9.16 9.97
N GLU A 82 -24.71 -10.14 9.60
CA GLU A 82 -24.95 -11.08 8.49
C GLU A 82 -25.46 -12.45 8.95
N LYS A 83 -25.66 -12.65 10.27
CA LYS A 83 -26.10 -13.92 10.88
C LYS A 83 -25.18 -15.11 10.52
N ASN A 84 -23.87 -14.88 10.50
CA ASN A 84 -22.88 -15.92 10.27
C ASN A 84 -22.53 -16.61 11.62
N ASP A 85 -23.19 -17.73 11.88
CA ASP A 85 -23.04 -18.49 13.13
C ASP A 85 -21.64 -19.11 13.31
N GLU A 86 -20.93 -19.41 12.22
CA GLU A 86 -19.57 -19.93 12.28
C GLU A 86 -18.63 -18.88 12.88
N TYR A 87 -18.72 -17.64 12.42
CA TYR A 87 -17.91 -16.54 12.96
C TYR A 87 -18.23 -16.28 14.43
N LEU A 88 -19.51 -16.34 14.81
CA LEU A 88 -19.92 -16.19 16.20
C LEU A 88 -19.32 -17.29 17.09
N LYS A 89 -19.37 -18.56 16.66
CA LYS A 89 -18.74 -19.67 17.39
C LYS A 89 -17.24 -19.49 17.56
N ILE A 90 -16.54 -18.98 16.54
CA ILE A 90 -15.10 -18.72 16.61
C ILE A 90 -14.81 -17.63 17.64
N ILE A 91 -15.57 -16.53 17.64
CA ILE A 91 -15.28 -15.35 18.48
C ILE A 91 -15.85 -15.42 19.90
N GLU A 92 -16.71 -16.40 20.22
CA GLU A 92 -17.37 -16.54 21.53
C GLU A 92 -16.40 -16.61 22.72
N ASN A 93 -15.22 -17.19 22.52
CA ASN A 93 -14.18 -17.26 23.56
C ASN A 93 -13.42 -15.93 23.76
N PHE A 94 -13.63 -14.96 22.88
CA PHE A 94 -12.89 -13.70 22.83
C PHE A 94 -13.76 -12.48 23.15
N ILE A 95 -14.96 -12.42 22.58
CA ILE A 95 -15.88 -11.30 22.75
C ILE A 95 -17.23 -11.80 23.25
N ASN A 96 -17.75 -11.16 24.28
CA ASN A 96 -19.11 -11.38 24.72
C ASN A 96 -20.11 -10.88 23.65
N LYS A 97 -20.85 -11.80 23.03
CA LYS A 97 -21.82 -11.49 21.96
C LYS A 97 -22.81 -10.38 22.35
N LYS A 98 -23.38 -10.42 23.56
CA LYS A 98 -24.35 -9.40 24.01
C LYS A 98 -23.71 -8.02 24.16
N GLU A 99 -22.47 -7.96 24.62
CA GLU A 99 -21.71 -6.71 24.70
C GLU A 99 -21.41 -6.16 23.30
N LEU A 100 -21.04 -7.04 22.36
CA LEU A 100 -20.80 -6.65 20.98
C LEU A 100 -22.07 -6.12 20.32
N GLU A 101 -23.20 -6.81 20.44
CA GLU A 101 -24.51 -6.35 19.95
C GLU A 101 -24.88 -4.97 20.53
N LYS A 102 -24.63 -4.75 21.83
CA LYS A 102 -24.84 -3.45 22.47
C LYS A 102 -23.95 -2.38 21.83
N LYS A 103 -22.65 -2.64 21.67
CA LYS A 103 -21.69 -1.71 21.03
C LYS A 103 -22.06 -1.38 19.59
N ILE A 104 -22.58 -2.34 18.83
CA ILE A 104 -23.08 -2.14 17.45
C ILE A 104 -24.29 -1.20 17.45
N LYS A 105 -25.27 -1.45 18.33
CA LYS A 105 -26.49 -0.64 18.45
C LYS A 105 -26.23 0.80 18.90
N GLU A 106 -25.28 1.01 19.80
CA GLU A 106 -24.95 2.33 20.36
C GLU A 106 -24.35 3.32 19.35
N LYS A 107 -24.01 2.89 18.13
CA LYS A 107 -23.46 3.74 17.06
C LYS A 107 -22.34 4.67 17.57
N ASN A 108 -21.33 4.11 18.22
CA ASN A 108 -20.15 4.80 18.78
C ASN A 108 -19.27 5.55 17.75
N GLU A 109 -19.78 5.80 16.54
CA GLU A 109 -19.10 6.42 15.41
C GLU A 109 -18.80 7.92 15.60
N LYS A 110 -19.42 8.59 16.56
CA LYS A 110 -19.24 10.03 16.77
C LYS A 110 -17.97 10.37 17.54
N GLN A 111 -17.35 9.40 18.20
CA GLN A 111 -16.12 9.62 18.95
C GLN A 111 -14.89 9.25 18.10
N PRO A 112 -13.83 10.06 18.14
CA PRO A 112 -12.59 9.72 17.45
C PRO A 112 -12.00 8.41 17.99
N ILE A 113 -11.28 7.71 17.12
CA ILE A 113 -10.42 6.58 17.49
C ILE A 113 -9.17 7.14 18.16
N LEU A 114 -8.88 6.69 19.37
CA LEU A 114 -7.65 7.10 20.06
C LEU A 114 -6.45 6.31 19.55
N ILE A 115 -5.39 7.03 19.18
CA ILE A 115 -4.13 6.46 18.67
C ILE A 115 -2.93 6.95 19.49
N SER A 116 -1.92 6.10 19.64
CA SER A 116 -0.66 6.46 20.32
C SER A 116 0.32 7.16 19.37
N ASN A 117 1.51 7.45 19.88
CA ASN A 117 2.68 7.75 19.04
C ASN A 117 2.88 6.64 17.99
N GLY A 118 3.04 7.03 16.72
CA GLY A 118 3.21 6.09 15.60
C GLY A 118 1.92 5.56 14.96
N GLU A 119 0.78 6.22 15.17
CA GLU A 119 -0.52 5.90 14.55
C GLU A 119 -1.03 4.48 14.90
N LYS A 120 -0.64 3.97 16.08
CA LYS A 120 -1.13 2.69 16.60
C LYS A 120 -2.40 2.88 17.40
N ILE A 121 -3.38 2.01 17.19
CA ILE A 121 -4.67 2.07 17.86
C ILE A 121 -4.52 1.59 19.31
N LEU A 122 -5.16 2.30 20.25
CA LEU A 122 -5.24 1.85 21.64
C LEU A 122 -6.19 0.66 21.80
N LYS A 123 -5.96 -0.20 22.79
CA LYS A 123 -6.70 -1.46 22.99
C LYS A 123 -8.23 -1.30 22.94
N ASP A 124 -8.76 -0.30 23.64
CA ASP A 124 -10.22 -0.07 23.76
C ASP A 124 -10.87 0.49 22.47
N GLU A 125 -10.06 0.86 21.49
CA GLU A 125 -10.50 1.59 20.29
C GLU A 125 -10.62 0.69 19.06
N VAL A 126 -10.26 -0.58 19.20
CA VAL A 126 -10.27 -1.61 18.14
C VAL A 126 -11.62 -1.77 17.50
N PHE A 127 -12.66 -1.87 18.34
CA PHE A 127 -14.02 -2.04 17.88
C PHE A 127 -14.44 -0.92 16.91
N LYS A 128 -14.02 0.33 17.16
CA LYS A 128 -14.34 1.47 16.29
C LYS A 128 -13.69 1.32 14.92
N LEU A 129 -12.44 0.86 14.86
CA LEU A 129 -11.79 0.56 13.58
C LEU A 129 -12.51 -0.59 12.86
N SER A 130 -12.73 -1.72 13.54
CA SER A 130 -13.37 -2.90 12.94
C SER A 130 -14.76 -2.56 12.38
N MET A 131 -15.53 -1.75 13.10
CA MET A 131 -16.83 -1.23 12.65
C MET A 131 -16.70 -0.31 11.44
N ALA A 132 -15.69 0.57 11.40
CA ALA A 132 -15.44 1.44 10.25
C ALA A 132 -15.09 0.63 8.99
N LEU A 133 -14.25 -0.40 9.13
CA LEU A 133 -13.89 -1.30 8.03
C LEU A 133 -15.09 -2.10 7.53
N TYR A 134 -15.91 -2.65 8.45
CA TYR A 134 -17.14 -3.36 8.12
C TYR A 134 -18.10 -2.50 7.30
N LYS A 135 -18.30 -1.25 7.73
CA LYS A 135 -19.16 -0.28 7.04
C LYS A 135 -18.55 0.34 5.78
N GLY A 136 -17.32 -0.03 5.40
CA GLY A 136 -16.63 0.55 4.25
C GLY A 136 -16.37 2.06 4.39
N LYS A 137 -16.20 2.56 5.61
CA LYS A 137 -15.96 3.99 5.86
C LYS A 137 -14.55 4.37 5.47
N LYS A 138 -14.39 5.03 4.32
CA LYS A 138 -13.08 5.50 3.83
C LYS A 138 -12.27 6.31 4.84
N ARG A 139 -12.91 7.09 5.73
CA ARG A 139 -12.22 7.94 6.71
C ARG A 139 -12.79 7.79 8.11
N VAL A 140 -11.91 7.84 9.10
CA VAL A 140 -12.23 7.84 10.53
C VAL A 140 -11.62 9.05 11.22
N ASP A 141 -12.37 9.62 12.15
CA ASP A 141 -11.86 10.61 13.10
C ASP A 141 -10.83 9.94 14.02
N VAL A 142 -9.67 10.55 14.19
CA VAL A 142 -8.65 10.10 15.14
C VAL A 142 -8.22 11.22 16.09
N LYS A 143 -7.79 10.83 17.28
CA LYS A 143 -7.18 11.72 18.27
C LYS A 143 -5.96 11.06 18.88
N TYR A 144 -4.84 11.78 18.92
CA TYR A 144 -3.63 11.30 19.55
C TYR A 144 -3.77 11.34 21.09
N ASP A 145 -3.42 10.25 21.77
CA ASP A 145 -3.18 10.23 23.21
C ASP A 145 -1.74 9.80 23.48
N PHE A 146 -0.88 10.80 23.65
CA PHE A 146 0.56 10.62 23.85
C PHE A 146 0.93 10.02 25.21
N ARG A 147 -0.03 9.98 26.15
CA ARG A 147 0.21 9.51 27.53
C ARG A 147 0.11 8.00 27.63
N LYS A 148 -0.68 7.37 26.76
CA LYS A 148 -0.87 5.92 26.74
C LYS A 148 0.20 5.26 25.88
N LYS A 149 0.93 4.32 26.47
CA LYS A 149 1.76 3.40 25.70
C LYS A 149 0.84 2.47 24.92
N HIS A 150 1.27 2.12 23.71
CA HIS A 150 0.62 1.08 22.95
C HIS A 150 0.91 -0.27 23.60
N GLU A 151 -0.15 -0.99 23.97
CA GLU A 151 -0.09 -2.38 24.44
C GLU A 151 -0.87 -3.21 23.44
N ALA A 152 -0.21 -4.17 22.81
CA ALA A 152 -0.82 -5.13 21.91
C ALA A 152 -0.54 -6.53 22.42
N ASP A 153 -1.57 -7.15 22.99
CA ASP A 153 -1.49 -8.51 23.54
C ASP A 153 -1.94 -9.58 22.51
N TYR A 154 -2.34 -9.17 21.30
CA TYR A 154 -3.10 -9.98 20.34
C TYR A 154 -2.29 -10.38 19.11
N ASP A 155 -1.03 -10.76 19.32
CA ASP A 155 -0.13 -11.22 18.27
C ASP A 155 -0.44 -12.67 17.80
N PHE A 156 0.38 -13.20 16.90
CA PHE A 156 0.19 -14.57 16.40
C PHE A 156 0.42 -15.65 17.46
N ASN A 157 1.29 -15.40 18.45
CA ASN A 157 1.50 -16.36 19.54
C ASN A 157 0.28 -16.39 20.46
N TRP A 158 -0.30 -15.23 20.76
CA TRP A 158 -1.58 -15.14 21.45
C TRP A 158 -2.67 -15.89 20.67
N LEU A 159 -2.74 -15.72 19.35
CA LEU A 159 -3.70 -16.43 18.50
C LEU A 159 -3.54 -17.97 18.63
N LYS A 160 -2.29 -18.47 18.53
CA LYS A 160 -1.98 -19.90 18.72
C LYS A 160 -2.36 -20.44 20.10
N ASN A 161 -2.25 -19.61 21.13
CA ASN A 161 -2.54 -20.02 22.50
C ASN A 161 -4.05 -20.02 22.84
N ASN A 162 -4.88 -19.34 22.05
CA ASN A 162 -6.31 -19.14 22.36
C ASN A 162 -7.27 -19.81 21.37
N PHE A 163 -6.78 -20.27 20.21
CA PHE A 163 -7.60 -20.83 19.14
C PHE A 163 -7.03 -22.17 18.65
N ASN A 164 -7.91 -23.08 18.24
CA ASN A 164 -7.49 -24.30 17.54
C ASN A 164 -7.04 -23.98 16.10
N GLN A 165 -6.35 -24.93 15.46
CA GLN A 165 -5.77 -24.73 14.12
C GLN A 165 -6.82 -24.36 13.05
N ASN A 166 -7.99 -25.00 13.04
CA ASN A 166 -9.04 -24.69 12.07
C ASN A 166 -9.55 -23.24 12.24
N ASN A 167 -9.77 -22.80 13.48
CA ASN A 167 -10.19 -21.43 13.76
C ASN A 167 -9.09 -20.43 13.35
N ILE A 168 -7.82 -20.76 13.57
CA ILE A 168 -6.68 -19.93 13.14
C ILE A 168 -6.69 -19.78 11.61
N GLU A 169 -6.91 -20.86 10.87
CA GLU A 169 -6.97 -20.83 9.40
C GLU A 169 -8.08 -19.90 8.89
N ILE A 170 -9.28 -19.97 9.47
CA ILE A 170 -10.40 -19.09 9.12
C ILE A 170 -10.09 -17.62 9.45
N ILE A 171 -9.48 -17.36 10.61
CA ILE A 171 -9.07 -15.99 11.01
C ILE A 171 -8.00 -15.44 10.06
N LEU A 172 -7.04 -16.27 9.67
CA LEU A 172 -5.99 -15.90 8.71
C LEU A 172 -6.56 -15.69 7.30
N GLU A 173 -7.55 -16.47 6.90
CA GLU A 173 -8.28 -16.28 5.64
C GLU A 173 -8.99 -14.92 5.63
N GLU A 174 -9.76 -14.60 6.69
CA GLU A 174 -10.47 -13.31 6.75
C GLU A 174 -9.50 -12.12 6.85
N TYR A 175 -8.38 -12.30 7.58
CA TYR A 175 -7.29 -11.35 7.57
C TYR A 175 -6.76 -11.11 6.15
N ASN A 176 -6.47 -12.17 5.40
CA ASN A 176 -5.97 -12.07 4.04
C ASN A 176 -7.01 -11.46 3.10
N ASN A 177 -8.30 -11.75 3.27
CA ASN A 177 -9.38 -11.14 2.50
C ASN A 177 -9.46 -9.63 2.72
N LEU A 178 -9.46 -9.19 3.98
CA LEU A 178 -9.42 -7.76 4.33
C LEU A 178 -8.15 -7.09 3.81
N ARG A 179 -7.01 -7.75 4.00
CA ARG A 179 -5.72 -7.23 3.53
C ARG A 179 -5.70 -7.07 2.02
N LYS A 180 -6.12 -8.08 1.24
CA LYS A 180 -6.21 -7.99 -0.23
C LYS A 180 -7.15 -6.88 -0.68
N LYS A 181 -8.29 -6.73 0.00
CA LYS A 181 -9.27 -5.66 -0.27
C LYS A 181 -8.66 -4.27 -0.14
N PHE A 182 -7.81 -4.06 0.87
CA PHE A 182 -7.27 -2.74 1.21
C PHE A 182 -5.83 -2.50 0.73
N TYR A 183 -5.13 -3.57 0.37
CA TYR A 183 -3.75 -3.59 -0.04
C TYR A 183 -3.54 -4.64 -1.12
N PRO A 184 -4.00 -4.37 -2.36
CA PRO A 184 -3.84 -5.30 -3.45
C PRO A 184 -2.36 -5.60 -3.66
N GLN A 185 -2.05 -6.87 -3.91
CA GLN A 185 -0.71 -7.25 -4.31
C GLN A 185 -0.36 -6.49 -5.59
N THR A 186 0.85 -5.96 -5.65
CA THR A 186 1.30 -5.27 -6.86
C THR A 186 1.82 -6.32 -7.82
N ASN A 187 1.16 -6.42 -8.97
CA ASN A 187 1.58 -7.25 -10.09
C ASN A 187 2.57 -6.47 -10.97
N MET A 188 3.63 -7.16 -11.40
CA MET A 188 4.70 -6.59 -12.22
C MET A 188 5.02 -7.52 -13.39
N LEU A 189 4.87 -7.04 -14.61
CA LEU A 189 5.20 -7.77 -15.83
C LEU A 189 6.63 -7.48 -16.25
N ILE A 190 7.43 -8.51 -16.46
CA ILE A 190 8.78 -8.42 -17.01
C ILE A 190 8.76 -8.95 -18.44
N TRP A 191 9.00 -8.04 -19.39
CA TRP A 191 9.01 -8.35 -20.82
C TRP A 191 10.26 -9.15 -21.21
N ALA A 192 10.14 -9.97 -22.25
CA ALA A 192 11.19 -10.87 -22.74
C ALA A 192 12.61 -10.24 -22.85
N PRO A 193 12.80 -9.03 -23.43
CA PRO A 193 14.12 -8.38 -23.48
C PRO A 193 14.82 -8.23 -22.13
N ALA A 194 14.05 -8.18 -21.05
CA ALA A 194 14.52 -7.95 -19.69
C ALA A 194 14.70 -9.22 -18.86
N HIS A 195 14.31 -10.40 -19.35
CA HIS A 195 14.39 -11.68 -18.61
C HIS A 195 15.81 -11.99 -18.14
N LYS A 196 16.83 -11.74 -18.98
CA LYS A 196 18.25 -11.89 -18.60
C LYS A 196 18.70 -11.00 -17.43
N TYR A 197 17.92 -9.99 -17.07
CA TYR A 197 18.17 -9.11 -15.92
C TYR A 197 17.27 -9.41 -14.71
N LEU A 198 16.43 -10.45 -14.76
CA LEU A 198 15.43 -10.77 -13.74
C LEU A 198 16.00 -10.79 -12.32
N LYS A 199 17.17 -11.40 -12.11
CA LYS A 199 17.83 -11.43 -10.80
C LYS A 199 18.07 -10.02 -10.25
N ASN A 200 18.49 -9.08 -11.09
CA ASN A 200 18.70 -7.69 -10.69
C ASN A 200 17.37 -6.97 -10.45
N ILE A 201 16.36 -7.22 -11.30
CA ILE A 201 15.02 -6.66 -11.13
C ILE A 201 14.44 -7.06 -9.78
N LYS A 202 14.45 -8.36 -9.45
CA LYS A 202 13.99 -8.88 -8.17
C LYS A 202 14.73 -8.24 -7.00
N LYS A 203 16.06 -8.10 -7.09
CA LYS A 203 16.87 -7.43 -6.06
C LYS A 203 16.39 -5.99 -5.80
N GLU A 204 16.05 -5.23 -6.84
CA GLU A 204 15.52 -3.88 -6.67
C GLU A 204 14.12 -3.87 -6.05
N ILE A 205 13.23 -4.76 -6.50
CA ILE A 205 11.89 -4.92 -5.94
C ILE A 205 11.98 -5.25 -4.44
N SER A 206 12.87 -6.18 -4.08
CA SER A 206 13.13 -6.61 -2.70
C SER A 206 13.64 -5.52 -1.77
N THR A 207 14.07 -4.36 -2.29
CA THR A 207 14.43 -3.21 -1.43
C THR A 207 13.22 -2.51 -0.81
N LYS A 208 12.03 -2.74 -1.35
CA LYS A 208 10.78 -2.05 -0.96
C LYS A 208 9.56 -2.96 -0.86
N SER A 209 9.65 -4.18 -1.35
CA SER A 209 8.53 -5.12 -1.43
C SER A 209 9.03 -6.54 -1.18
N TYR A 210 8.13 -7.44 -0.82
CA TYR A 210 8.40 -8.87 -0.76
C TYR A 210 7.71 -9.57 -1.93
N ILE A 211 8.47 -10.29 -2.76
CA ILE A 211 7.90 -11.05 -3.89
C ILE A 211 7.26 -12.32 -3.33
N THR A 212 5.97 -12.49 -3.55
CA THR A 212 5.18 -13.61 -3.01
C THR A 212 4.93 -14.70 -4.04
N LYS A 213 4.84 -14.33 -5.33
CA LYS A 213 4.56 -15.26 -6.42
C LYS A 213 5.30 -14.85 -7.67
N GLU A 214 5.73 -15.84 -8.44
CA GLU A 214 6.33 -15.69 -9.76
C GLU A 214 5.70 -16.71 -10.70
N VAL A 215 5.23 -16.25 -11.85
CA VAL A 215 4.62 -17.07 -12.89
C VAL A 215 5.24 -16.70 -14.23
N VAL A 216 5.42 -17.68 -15.10
CA VAL A 216 5.77 -17.45 -16.50
C VAL A 216 4.50 -17.68 -17.31
N LEU A 217 4.05 -16.64 -18.00
CA LEU A 217 3.01 -16.76 -19.01
C LEU A 217 3.68 -17.07 -20.34
N GLU A 218 3.30 -18.19 -20.96
CA GLU A 218 3.74 -18.60 -22.28
C GLU A 218 2.59 -18.39 -23.28
N PHE A 219 2.92 -17.91 -24.48
CA PHE A 219 1.95 -17.65 -25.54
C PHE A 219 2.30 -18.52 -26.74
N ASP A 220 1.29 -19.11 -27.38
CA ASP A 220 1.50 -20.02 -28.52
C ASP A 220 1.80 -19.23 -29.80
N THR A 221 1.23 -18.02 -29.89
CA THR A 221 1.36 -17.18 -31.08
C THR A 221 1.75 -15.73 -30.77
N GLN A 222 2.41 -15.08 -31.73
CA GLN A 222 2.65 -13.63 -31.68
C GLN A 222 1.34 -12.83 -31.53
N ASN A 223 0.24 -13.30 -32.11
CA ASN A 223 -1.06 -12.62 -32.02
C ASN A 223 -1.62 -12.66 -30.60
N GLU A 224 -1.52 -13.79 -29.89
CA GLU A 224 -1.93 -13.88 -28.47
C GLU A 224 -1.11 -12.95 -27.58
N LEU A 225 0.22 -12.93 -27.75
CA LEU A 225 1.09 -12.00 -27.02
C LEU A 225 0.73 -10.54 -27.31
N LYS A 226 0.41 -10.22 -28.57
CA LYS A 226 -0.01 -8.88 -28.98
C LYS A 226 -1.35 -8.50 -28.37
N GLN A 227 -2.32 -9.43 -28.34
CA GLN A 227 -3.60 -9.20 -27.69
C GLN A 227 -3.43 -8.94 -26.20
N PHE A 228 -2.61 -9.75 -25.50
CA PHE A 228 -2.29 -9.51 -24.10
C PHE A 228 -1.65 -8.11 -23.90
N LEU A 229 -0.71 -7.73 -24.76
CA LEU A 229 -0.11 -6.40 -24.74
C LEU A 229 -1.15 -5.29 -24.99
N GLU A 230 -2.12 -5.51 -25.86
CA GLU A 230 -3.20 -4.54 -26.08
C GLU A 230 -4.06 -4.41 -24.82
N GLU A 231 -4.50 -5.52 -24.22
CA GLU A 231 -5.31 -5.53 -23.00
C GLU A 231 -4.64 -4.80 -21.83
N VAL A 232 -3.35 -5.06 -21.57
CA VAL A 232 -2.58 -4.43 -20.49
C VAL A 232 -2.48 -2.90 -20.65
N TYR A 233 -2.51 -2.39 -21.89
CA TYR A 233 -2.32 -0.96 -22.16
C TYR A 233 -3.59 -0.28 -22.63
N CYS A 234 -4.76 -0.95 -22.64
CA CYS A 234 -6.01 -0.47 -23.22
C CYS A 234 -6.72 0.66 -22.43
N SER A 235 -6.21 1.09 -21.27
CA SER A 235 -6.78 2.18 -20.45
C SER A 235 -6.19 3.58 -20.76
N GLY A 236 -6.80 4.35 -21.69
CA GLY A 236 -6.43 5.76 -21.97
C GLY A 236 -6.49 6.28 -23.43
N ASN A 237 -6.60 7.60 -23.63
CA ASN A 237 -6.88 8.20 -24.95
C ASN A 237 -5.70 8.29 -25.96
N ASN A 238 -4.55 7.64 -25.72
CA ASN A 238 -3.35 7.78 -26.59
C ASN A 238 -2.51 6.48 -26.70
N ILE A 239 -3.20 5.33 -26.78
CA ILE A 239 -2.63 3.99 -26.57
C ILE A 239 -1.96 3.41 -27.81
N PHE A 240 -2.60 3.51 -28.98
CA PHE A 240 -2.20 2.76 -30.17
C PHE A 240 -0.73 2.98 -30.56
N GLY A 241 -0.27 4.23 -30.54
CA GLY A 241 1.13 4.54 -30.84
C GLY A 241 2.13 3.95 -29.84
N ARG A 242 1.77 3.85 -28.57
CA ARG A 242 2.64 3.29 -27.51
C ARG A 242 2.65 1.77 -27.52
N VAL A 243 1.50 1.14 -27.77
CA VAL A 243 1.39 -0.32 -27.91
C VAL A 243 2.20 -0.78 -29.12
N GLN A 244 2.05 -0.11 -30.26
CA GLN A 244 2.81 -0.47 -31.47
C GLN A 244 4.33 -0.35 -31.24
N GLN A 245 4.79 0.73 -30.60
CA GLN A 245 6.21 0.90 -30.25
C GLN A 245 6.75 -0.21 -29.33
N LYS A 246 5.92 -0.73 -28.43
CA LYS A 246 6.27 -1.87 -27.57
C LYS A 246 6.29 -3.17 -28.35
N TRP A 247 5.25 -3.41 -29.13
CA TRP A 247 5.13 -4.58 -29.98
C TRP A 247 6.35 -4.74 -30.90
N ASP A 248 6.75 -3.67 -31.59
CA ASP A 248 7.92 -3.65 -32.47
C ASP A 248 9.24 -3.98 -31.77
N ARG A 249 9.29 -3.98 -30.43
CA ARG A 249 10.48 -4.32 -29.64
C ARG A 249 10.44 -5.70 -29.01
N ILE A 250 9.26 -6.29 -28.86
CA ILE A 250 9.11 -7.60 -28.20
C ILE A 250 8.73 -8.71 -29.18
N LYS A 251 8.21 -8.38 -30.37
CA LYS A 251 7.70 -9.35 -31.34
C LYS A 251 8.72 -10.40 -31.80
N ASP A 252 10.00 -10.03 -31.83
CA ASP A 252 11.10 -10.90 -32.26
C ASP A 252 11.81 -11.61 -31.09
N GLU A 253 11.27 -11.46 -29.87
CA GLU A 253 11.81 -12.07 -28.65
C GLU A 253 10.99 -13.33 -28.28
N GLU A 254 11.34 -13.96 -27.17
CA GLU A 254 10.58 -15.11 -26.66
C GLU A 254 9.11 -14.74 -26.40
N LEU A 255 8.18 -15.64 -26.77
CA LEU A 255 6.74 -15.50 -26.54
C LEU A 255 6.37 -15.78 -25.07
N LYS A 256 7.09 -15.14 -24.15
CA LYS A 256 6.96 -15.37 -22.71
C LYS A 256 7.01 -14.05 -21.94
N ILE A 257 6.23 -13.97 -20.86
CA ILE A 257 6.24 -12.86 -19.91
C ILE A 257 6.41 -13.43 -18.51
N ILE A 258 7.27 -12.81 -17.70
CA ILE A 258 7.39 -13.18 -16.29
C ILE A 258 6.55 -12.22 -15.47
N VAL A 259 5.64 -12.76 -14.68
CA VAL A 259 4.76 -12.01 -13.79
C VAL A 259 5.23 -12.20 -12.36
N LEU A 260 5.45 -11.09 -11.65
CA LEU A 260 5.81 -11.08 -10.25
C LEU A 260 4.68 -10.43 -9.44
N TRP A 261 4.18 -11.12 -8.43
CA TRP A 261 3.33 -10.51 -7.40
C TRP A 261 4.21 -10.13 -6.24
N ALA A 262 4.09 -8.89 -5.80
CA ALA A 262 4.82 -8.37 -4.68
C ALA A 262 3.89 -7.69 -3.68
N GLU A 263 4.09 -8.03 -2.42
CA GLU A 263 3.54 -7.28 -1.30
C GLU A 263 4.46 -6.12 -1.02
N THR A 264 3.99 -4.92 -1.33
CA THR A 264 4.84 -3.74 -1.25
C THR A 264 4.81 -3.15 0.15
N ASN A 265 5.84 -2.39 0.54
CA ASN A 265 5.82 -1.58 1.77
C ASN A 265 5.59 -0.11 1.44
N LEU A 266 5.03 0.15 0.26
CA LEU A 266 4.95 1.52 -0.23
C LEU A 266 3.94 2.31 0.59
N SER A 267 4.08 3.63 0.55
CA SER A 267 3.13 4.51 1.23
C SER A 267 1.70 4.09 0.96
N LYS A 268 0.95 3.92 2.05
CA LYS A 268 -0.45 3.48 2.04
C LYS A 268 -1.38 4.52 1.43
N ARG A 269 -0.92 5.78 1.37
CA ARG A 269 -1.61 6.90 0.72
C ARG A 269 -1.43 6.81 -0.78
N GLU A 270 -2.51 6.92 -1.54
CA GLU A 270 -2.50 6.80 -3.00
C GLU A 270 -1.43 7.65 -3.70
N LYS A 271 -1.28 8.93 -3.30
CA LYS A 271 -0.24 9.80 -3.86
C LYS A 271 1.18 9.33 -3.52
N GLY A 272 1.39 8.82 -2.30
CA GLY A 272 2.67 8.26 -1.89
C GLY A 272 2.97 6.95 -2.62
N PHE A 273 1.98 6.06 -2.71
CA PHE A 273 2.05 4.82 -3.47
C PHE A 273 2.49 5.08 -4.92
N LEU A 274 1.82 6.01 -5.61
CA LEU A 274 2.16 6.40 -6.98
C LEU A 274 3.59 6.90 -7.10
N ILE A 275 4.03 7.79 -6.20
CA ILE A 275 5.40 8.33 -6.19
C ILE A 275 6.40 7.18 -6.04
N GLU A 276 6.18 6.30 -5.08
CA GLU A 276 7.12 5.22 -4.80
C GLU A 276 7.16 4.17 -5.91
N MET A 277 6.03 3.87 -6.56
CA MET A 277 5.96 3.02 -7.74
C MET A 277 6.72 3.62 -8.93
N VAL A 278 6.56 4.92 -9.16
CA VAL A 278 7.32 5.65 -10.20
C VAL A 278 8.82 5.63 -9.88
N GLU A 279 9.21 5.82 -8.62
CA GLU A 279 10.60 5.74 -8.18
C GLU A 279 11.19 4.33 -8.37
N LEU A 280 10.43 3.28 -8.03
CA LEU A 280 10.84 1.89 -8.20
C LEU A 280 11.05 1.57 -9.70
N LYS A 281 10.08 1.92 -10.57
CA LYS A 281 10.22 1.80 -12.03
C LYS A 281 11.48 2.50 -12.52
N LYS A 282 11.69 3.75 -12.10
CA LYS A 282 12.85 4.57 -12.51
C LYS A 282 14.16 3.94 -12.06
N ARG A 283 14.21 3.39 -10.84
CA ARG A 283 15.40 2.71 -10.30
C ARG A 283 15.75 1.46 -11.11
N ILE A 284 14.77 0.58 -11.35
CA ILE A 284 14.93 -0.64 -12.16
C ILE A 284 15.40 -0.27 -13.57
N ARG A 285 14.69 0.66 -14.23
CA ARG A 285 14.99 1.11 -15.58
C ARG A 285 16.40 1.71 -15.70
N SER A 286 16.81 2.58 -14.77
CA SER A 286 18.14 3.22 -14.85
C SER A 286 19.31 2.25 -14.74
N LYS A 287 19.14 1.12 -14.05
CA LYS A 287 20.14 0.05 -13.95
C LYS A 287 20.20 -0.84 -15.20
N ILE A 288 19.07 -1.01 -15.88
CA ILE A 288 18.93 -1.94 -17.02
C ILE A 288 19.10 -1.25 -18.36
N SER A 289 18.60 -0.02 -18.51
CA SER A 289 18.58 0.71 -19.79
C SER A 289 19.97 0.87 -20.40
N LYS A 290 21.00 1.07 -19.57
CA LYS A 290 22.40 1.18 -20.01
C LYS A 290 22.97 -0.12 -20.56
N ARG A 291 22.38 -1.26 -20.22
CA ARG A 291 22.87 -2.61 -20.58
C ARG A 291 22.07 -3.24 -21.71
N MET A 292 20.90 -2.69 -22.01
CA MET A 292 19.97 -3.25 -22.98
C MET A 292 20.10 -2.53 -24.32
N LYS A 293 20.40 -3.29 -25.38
CA LYS A 293 20.46 -2.77 -26.75
C LYS A 293 19.07 -2.26 -27.14
N ASN A 294 19.01 -1.09 -27.79
CA ASN A 294 17.76 -0.49 -28.28
C ASN A 294 16.69 -0.26 -27.20
N TYR A 295 17.10 0.10 -25.98
CA TYR A 295 16.17 0.39 -24.89
C TYR A 295 15.10 1.42 -25.30
N VAL A 296 13.83 1.05 -25.10
CA VAL A 296 12.68 1.94 -25.19
C VAL A 296 12.06 2.05 -23.80
N PHE A 297 11.50 3.22 -23.48
CA PHE A 297 10.82 3.43 -22.22
C PHE A 297 9.72 2.37 -22.06
N ASP A 298 9.72 1.67 -20.92
CA ASP A 298 8.71 0.67 -20.54
C ASP A 298 8.80 -0.69 -21.27
N SER A 299 9.94 -1.03 -21.90
CA SER A 299 10.22 -2.38 -22.43
C SER A 299 10.93 -3.32 -21.44
N VAL A 300 10.95 -2.96 -20.15
CA VAL A 300 11.64 -3.71 -19.09
C VAL A 300 10.65 -4.26 -18.07
N ILE A 301 9.84 -3.37 -17.49
CA ILE A 301 8.90 -3.70 -16.44
C ILE A 301 7.66 -2.84 -16.58
N HIS A 302 6.49 -3.47 -16.57
CA HIS A 302 5.19 -2.83 -16.43
C HIS A 302 4.61 -3.16 -15.05
N MET A 303 3.91 -2.20 -14.45
CA MET A 303 3.20 -2.35 -13.17
C MET A 303 2.19 -1.20 -13.10
N GLY A 304 1.04 -1.40 -12.45
CA GLY A 304 0.09 -0.31 -12.23
C GLY A 304 0.71 0.85 -11.44
N GLY A 305 0.39 2.09 -11.81
CA GLY A 305 0.80 3.31 -11.12
C GLY A 305 -0.13 3.69 -9.96
N ASN A 306 -1.36 3.18 -9.97
CA ASN A 306 -2.35 3.38 -8.92
C ASN A 306 -3.12 2.07 -8.65
N ARG A 307 -4.01 2.08 -7.67
CA ARG A 307 -4.77 0.88 -7.26
C ARG A 307 -5.71 0.38 -8.36
N THR A 308 -6.34 1.28 -9.11
CA THR A 308 -7.23 0.91 -10.23
C THR A 308 -6.46 0.14 -11.29
N GLU A 309 -5.31 0.65 -11.73
CA GLU A 309 -4.45 -0.01 -12.72
C GLU A 309 -3.91 -1.37 -12.22
N ILE A 310 -3.66 -1.52 -10.92
CA ILE A 310 -3.23 -2.81 -10.34
C ILE A 310 -4.37 -3.82 -10.39
N ASN A 311 -5.59 -3.41 -10.04
CA ASN A 311 -6.76 -4.29 -10.08
C ASN A 311 -7.11 -4.68 -11.52
N GLU A 312 -7.11 -3.72 -12.46
CA GLU A 312 -7.30 -3.98 -13.89
C GLU A 312 -6.26 -4.99 -14.41
N LEU A 313 -4.99 -4.83 -14.02
CA LEU A 313 -3.95 -5.78 -14.39
C LEU A 313 -4.14 -7.15 -13.75
N ASP A 314 -4.65 -7.23 -12.52
CA ASP A 314 -4.95 -8.50 -11.85
C ASP A 314 -6.09 -9.24 -12.58
N GLU A 315 -7.17 -8.54 -12.94
CA GLU A 315 -8.28 -9.08 -13.72
C GLU A 315 -7.86 -9.56 -15.11
N ILE A 316 -6.89 -8.88 -15.73
CA ILE A 316 -6.28 -9.36 -16.99
C ILE A 316 -5.51 -10.65 -16.70
N LEU A 317 -4.64 -10.67 -15.70
CA LEU A 317 -3.80 -11.83 -15.37
C LEU A 317 -4.62 -13.08 -15.03
N ASP A 318 -5.75 -12.94 -14.33
CA ASP A 318 -6.65 -14.04 -13.99
C ASP A 318 -7.26 -14.74 -15.22
N ARG A 319 -7.25 -14.10 -16.40
CA ARG A 319 -7.69 -14.73 -17.66
C ARG A 319 -6.62 -15.58 -18.34
N TYR A 320 -5.36 -15.39 -17.98
CA TYR A 320 -4.19 -16.01 -18.64
C TYR A 320 -3.44 -17.02 -17.75
N ILE A 321 -3.85 -17.15 -16.48
CA ILE A 321 -3.31 -18.12 -15.50
C ILE A 321 -4.37 -19.19 -15.26
#